data_AF-X1LLH6-F1
#
_entry.id   AF-X1LLH6-F1
#
_cell.length_a   1.000
_cell.length_b   1.000
_cell.length_c   1.000
_cell.angle_alpha   90.00
_cell.angle_beta   90.00
_cell.angle_gamma   90.00
#
_symmetry.space_group_name_H-M   'P 1'
#
loop_
_entity.id
_entity.type
_entity.pdbx_description
1 polymer ?
#
loop_
_entity_poly.entity_id
_entity_poly.type
_entity_poly.pdbx_seq_one_letter_code
_entity_poly.pdbx_strand_id
1 'polypeptide(L)'
;DGLFLTDKQIGDLVAAGEVVASVAEQPVQVEIGGVARALLRSGIMVRKGAKLGEIDPSGNKEVCYTIRPRVRAIAGGWSRGDTGS
;
A
#
# COMPACT_ATOMS: atom_id res chain seq x y z
N ASP A 1 -7.55 -12.78 -16.12
CA ASP A 1 -6.56 -12.13 -16.99
C ASP A 1 -7.25 -10.99 -17.70
N GLY A 2 -6.51 -10.01 -18.21
CA GLY A 2 -7.10 -8.95 -19.02
C GLY A 2 -6.18 -7.79 -19.29
N LEU A 3 -6.73 -6.77 -19.94
CA LEU A 3 -5.98 -5.60 -20.40
C LEU A 3 -5.63 -4.69 -19.21
N PHE A 4 -4.35 -4.48 -18.97
CA PHE A 4 -3.85 -3.53 -17.99
C PHE A 4 -3.79 -2.13 -18.59
N LEU A 5 -4.52 -1.20 -17.99
CA LEU A 5 -4.54 0.21 -18.34
C LEU A 5 -4.11 1.02 -17.14
N THR A 6 -3.18 1.94 -17.31
CA THR A 6 -2.69 2.83 -16.25
C THR A 6 -2.32 4.17 -16.86
N ASP A 7 -2.62 5.23 -16.11
CA ASP A 7 -2.22 6.60 -16.44
C ASP A 7 -0.95 7.02 -15.69
N LYS A 8 -0.43 6.15 -14.80
CA LYS A 8 0.74 6.40 -13.97
C LYS A 8 2.02 6.03 -14.71
N GLN A 9 3.11 6.69 -14.33
CA GLN A 9 4.45 6.44 -14.88
C GLN A 9 5.45 6.12 -13.78
N ILE A 10 6.62 5.60 -14.17
CA ILE A 10 7.73 5.39 -13.24
C ILE A 10 8.17 6.76 -12.68
N GLY A 11 8.31 6.86 -11.37
CA GLY A 11 8.60 8.09 -10.63
C GLY A 11 7.37 8.84 -10.13
N ASP A 12 6.16 8.40 -10.50
CA ASP A 12 4.92 9.04 -10.05
C ASP A 12 4.60 8.71 -8.59
N LEU A 13 4.00 9.67 -7.90
CA LEU A 13 3.53 9.55 -6.52
C LEU A 13 2.08 9.07 -6.51
N VAL A 14 1.80 8.11 -5.63
CA VAL A 14 0.45 7.53 -5.48
C VAL A 14 0.07 7.47 -4.01
N ALA A 15 -1.20 7.69 -3.69
CA ALA A 15 -1.71 7.62 -2.32
C ALA A 15 -2.38 6.26 -2.01
N ALA A 16 -2.33 5.83 -0.76
CA ALA A 16 -3.05 4.62 -0.32
C ALA A 16 -4.56 4.76 -0.57
N GLY A 17 -5.16 3.78 -1.23
CA GLY A 17 -6.55 3.77 -1.68
C GLY A 17 -6.78 4.45 -3.04
N GLU A 18 -5.75 5.06 -3.65
CA GLU A 18 -5.85 5.66 -4.97
C GLU A 18 -5.90 4.58 -6.06
N VAL A 19 -6.75 4.79 -7.06
CA VAL A 19 -6.82 3.93 -8.25
C VAL A 19 -5.67 4.33 -9.18
N VAL A 20 -4.69 3.45 -9.34
CA VAL A 20 -3.49 3.70 -10.17
C VAL A 20 -3.57 3.05 -11.54
N ALA A 21 -4.42 2.04 -11.68
CA ALA A 21 -4.60 1.28 -12.90
C ALA A 21 -5.98 0.62 -12.94
N SER A 22 -6.31 -0.03 -14.05
CA SER A 22 -7.49 -0.87 -14.21
C SER A 22 -7.13 -2.11 -15.03
N VAL A 23 -7.68 -3.26 -14.66
CA VAL A 23 -7.46 -4.54 -15.35
C VAL A 23 -8.82 -5.14 -15.68
N ALA A 24 -9.13 -5.34 -16.97
CA ALA A 24 -10.42 -5.90 -17.39
C ALA A 24 -11.62 -5.21 -16.72
N GLU A 25 -11.61 -3.87 -16.72
CA GLU A 25 -12.64 -3.01 -16.09
C GLU A 25 -12.67 -3.03 -14.55
N GLN A 26 -11.76 -3.77 -13.90
CA GLN A 26 -11.60 -3.74 -12.45
C GLN A 26 -10.57 -2.69 -12.05
N PRO A 27 -10.93 -1.68 -11.22
CA PRO A 27 -9.97 -0.71 -10.74
C PRO A 27 -8.94 -1.37 -9.81
N VAL A 28 -7.67 -1.04 -10.03
CA VAL A 28 -6.55 -1.47 -9.21
C VAL A 28 -6.16 -0.31 -8.30
N GLN A 29 -6.48 -0.48 -7.02
CA GLN A 29 -6.10 0.46 -5.97
C GLN A 29 -4.78 0.05 -5.33
N VAL A 30 -3.97 1.02 -4.95
CA VAL A 30 -2.77 0.76 -4.15
C VAL A 30 -3.13 0.69 -2.66
N GLU A 31 -2.67 -0.35 -1.97
CA GLU A 31 -2.91 -0.48 -0.53
C GLU A 31 -2.00 0.45 0.28
N ILE A 32 -0.85 0.83 -0.29
CA ILE A 32 0.15 1.70 0.31
C ILE A 32 0.49 2.85 -0.65
N GLY A 33 0.63 4.05 -0.10
CA GLY A 33 1.11 5.20 -0.84
C GLY A 33 2.63 5.19 -0.95
N GLY A 34 3.18 5.76 -2.03
CA GLY A 34 4.61 5.73 -2.30
C GLY A 34 4.96 6.22 -3.68
N VAL A 35 6.17 5.90 -4.13
CA VAL A 35 6.68 6.22 -5.47
C VAL A 35 6.73 4.96 -6.33
N ALA A 36 6.17 5.01 -7.54
CA ALA A 36 6.26 3.91 -8.49
C ALA A 36 7.71 3.77 -9.02
N ARG A 37 8.43 2.73 -8.61
CA ARG A 37 9.82 2.46 -9.08
C ARG A 37 9.86 1.62 -10.35
N ALA A 38 8.86 0.78 -10.53
CA ALA A 38 8.66 -0.01 -11.74
C ALA A 38 7.16 -0.09 -12.04
N LEU A 39 6.79 0.00 -13.31
CA LEU A 39 5.40 -0.14 -13.74
C LEU A 39 5.38 -0.82 -15.11
N LEU A 40 4.43 -1.73 -15.31
CA LEU A 40 4.16 -2.29 -16.62
C LEU A 40 3.61 -1.21 -17.57
N ARG A 41 3.83 -1.41 -18.87
CA ARG A 41 3.28 -0.52 -19.90
C ARG A 41 1.76 -0.72 -19.98
N SER A 42 1.01 0.37 -20.10
CA SER A 42 -0.42 0.31 -20.40
C SER A 42 -0.68 -0.37 -21.76
N GLY A 43 -1.83 -1.05 -21.87
CA GLY A 43 -2.25 -1.73 -23.10
C GLY A 43 -1.69 -3.14 -23.27
N ILE A 44 -1.17 -3.78 -22.21
CA ILE A 44 -0.69 -5.17 -22.27
C ILE A 44 -1.66 -6.11 -21.56
N MET A 45 -1.69 -7.39 -22.00
CA MET A 45 -2.45 -8.42 -21.30
C MET A 45 -1.69 -8.94 -20.08
N VAL A 46 -2.31 -8.85 -18.91
CA VAL A 46 -1.77 -9.33 -17.63
C VAL A 46 -2.64 -10.45 -17.05
N ARG A 47 -2.02 -11.36 -16.31
CA ARG A 47 -2.73 -12.41 -15.57
C ARG A 47 -3.09 -11.93 -14.17
N LYS A 48 -4.13 -12.54 -13.58
CA LYS A 48 -4.48 -12.27 -12.18
C LYS A 48 -3.29 -12.67 -11.29
N GLY A 49 -2.84 -11.75 -10.43
CA GLY A 49 -1.65 -11.94 -9.60
C GLY A 49 -0.32 -11.67 -10.32
N ALA A 50 -0.34 -11.20 -11.57
CA ALA A 50 0.87 -10.71 -12.23
C ALA A 50 1.36 -9.43 -11.52
N LYS A 51 2.68 -9.29 -11.41
CA LYS A 51 3.31 -8.10 -10.82
C LYS A 51 3.15 -6.92 -11.79
N LEU A 52 2.21 -6.02 -11.50
CA LEU A 52 1.89 -4.86 -12.35
C LEU A 52 2.92 -3.74 -12.22
N GLY A 53 3.61 -3.69 -11.09
CA GLY A 53 4.61 -2.69 -10.77
C GLY A 53 5.18 -2.89 -9.38
N GLU A 54 6.09 -2.01 -9.00
CA GLU A 54 6.71 -1.93 -7.68
C GLU A 54 6.56 -0.51 -7.15
N ILE A 55 6.00 -0.42 -5.94
CA ILE A 55 5.78 0.84 -5.25
C ILE A 55 6.71 0.85 -4.04
N ASP A 56 7.49 1.90 -3.93
CA ASP A 56 8.36 2.13 -2.79
C ASP A 56 7.61 3.00 -1.78
N PRO A 57 7.14 2.43 -0.65
CA PRO A 57 6.42 3.18 0.37
C PRO A 57 7.31 4.12 1.17
N SER A 58 8.64 4.04 1.00
CA SER A 58 9.55 4.96 1.69
C SER A 58 9.35 6.38 1.20
N GLY A 59 8.97 6.57 -0.08
CA GLY A 59 8.37 7.80 -0.63
C GLY A 59 8.94 9.11 -0.08
N ASN A 60 10.27 9.17 0.12
CA ASN A 60 10.79 10.02 1.19
C ASN A 60 10.79 11.50 0.82
N LYS A 61 9.78 12.22 1.33
CA LYS A 61 9.83 13.63 1.72
C LYS A 61 9.43 13.75 3.21
N GLU A 62 10.08 12.93 4.02
CA GLU A 62 10.33 12.97 5.47
C GLU A 62 9.19 13.01 6.52
N VAL A 63 8.04 13.67 6.40
CA VAL A 63 7.25 13.98 7.64
C VAL A 63 5.71 13.95 7.54
N CYS A 64 5.07 13.73 6.38
CA CYS A 64 3.68 14.21 6.22
C CYS A 64 2.52 13.24 6.53
N TYR A 65 2.70 12.21 7.35
CA TYR A 65 1.56 11.53 8.00
C TYR A 65 1.72 11.56 9.51
N THR A 66 1.54 12.77 10.06
CA THR A 66 1.10 12.98 11.43
C THR A 66 0.01 11.97 11.80
N ILE A 67 0.41 11.01 12.65
CA ILE A 67 -0.40 10.42 13.72
C ILE A 67 -1.65 9.67 13.23
N ARG A 68 -1.51 8.36 13.01
CA ARG A 68 -2.54 7.41 13.45
C ARG A 68 -1.94 6.50 14.52
N PRO A 69 -2.21 6.72 15.81
CA PRO A 69 -1.92 5.70 16.81
C PRO A 69 -3.07 4.70 16.71
N ARG A 70 -3.02 3.80 15.73
CA ARG A 70 -3.83 2.57 15.78
C ARG A 70 -3.05 1.52 16.55
N VAL A 71 -2.75 1.83 17.81
CA VAL A 71 -2.34 0.86 18.82
C VAL A 71 -3.11 1.18 20.10
N ARG A 72 -4.36 0.75 20.14
CA ARG A 72 -4.97 0.34 21.40
C ARG A 72 -5.53 -1.06 21.21
N ALA A 73 -4.63 -1.96 20.83
CA ALA A 73 -4.83 -3.39 20.93
C ALA A 73 -3.95 -3.90 22.08
N ILE A 74 -4.59 -4.03 23.25
CA ILE A 74 -4.50 -5.15 24.19
C ILE A 74 -3.11 -5.52 24.74
N ALA A 75 -2.87 -5.10 25.99
CA ALA A 75 -2.30 -5.92 27.07
C ALA A 75 -2.90 -5.33 28.37
N GLY A 76 -3.77 -5.97 29.15
CA GLY A 76 -3.90 -7.39 29.41
C GLY A 76 -2.88 -7.79 30.48
N GLY A 77 -3.23 -7.62 31.76
CA GLY A 77 -2.48 -8.19 32.88
C GLY A 77 -2.20 -7.23 34.04
N TRP A 78 -3.22 -6.95 34.86
CA TRP A 78 -2.97 -6.65 36.26
C TRP A 78 -2.64 -7.98 36.94
N SER A 79 -1.41 -8.14 37.39
CA SER A 79 -1.03 -9.18 38.33
C SER A 79 -0.07 -8.56 39.33
N ARG A 80 -0.63 -7.91 40.35
CA ARG A 80 0.07 -7.77 41.62
C ARG A 80 -0.12 -9.07 42.39
N GLY A 81 0.82 -9.97 42.23
CA GLY A 81 1.10 -11.03 43.18
C GLY A 81 2.28 -10.58 44.02
N ASP A 82 2.00 -9.89 45.12
CA ASP A 82 3.00 -9.62 46.15
C ASP A 82 2.62 -10.49 47.34
N THR A 83 3.32 -11.63 47.40
CA THR A 83 3.34 -12.65 48.44
C THR A 83 3.60 -12.06 49.82
N GLY A 84 2.97 -12.67 50.83
CA GLY A 84 3.17 -12.33 52.22
C GLY A 84 4.60 -12.54 52.73
N SER A 85 4.88 -11.84 53.82
CA SER A 85 5.68 -12.25 54.97
C SER A 85 5.16 -11.48 56.18
#